data_AF-A0A2V9B5B0-F1
#
_entry.id   AF-A0A2V9B5B0-F1
#
_cell.length_a   1.000
_cell.length_b   1.000
_cell.length_c   1.000
_cell.angle_alpha   90.00
_cell.angle_beta   90.00
_cell.angle_gamma   90.00
#
_symmetry.space_group_name_H-M   'P 1'
#
loop_
_entity.id
_entity.type
_entity.pdbx_description
1 polymer ?
#
loop_
_entity_poly.entity_id
_entity_poly.type
_entity_poly.pdbx_seq_one_letter_code
_entity_poly.pdbx_strand_id
1 'polypeptide(L)'
;MSASPSLTVSPIKFGTSGWRGLIADDFTFASVRLAVTAIAEHLKAKSAKPTILVGYDTRFYSEEFSALAVAILEQYGIRALLCDTFTPTPAVAYEIQRSKLDGAINFTASHNPAQYHGLKFSSSDAGPALPEVTMDIEARAAKLFARGGVPPIKEQSAPAEKINLRENYLKRLEQLVRFDILAQAKTKFAVDALHGCGTGYLNKILADHGVSVETIRADRDVLFDGTGPDVSEGNLAPLRNVVLSLKATAGLATDGDADRFGIVDSDGAWIQPNLILALVYDYLVESRGWNLPAARSVATSELLDAAAKSHGQTIFQTPVRKRRPHHSRPHS
;
A
#
# COMPACT_ATOMS: atom_id res chain seq x y z
N MET A 1 6.46 -11.85 41.08
CA MET A 1 6.67 -11.83 39.61
C MET A 1 5.55 -12.66 38.99
N SER A 2 4.45 -12.04 38.56
CA SER A 2 3.36 -12.79 37.91
C SER A 2 3.81 -13.16 36.50
N ALA A 3 3.80 -14.46 36.20
CA ALA A 3 4.03 -14.95 34.85
C ALA A 3 3.06 -14.25 33.89
N SER A 4 3.61 -13.62 32.84
CA SER A 4 2.82 -13.10 31.73
C SER A 4 1.94 -14.23 31.18
N PRO A 5 0.66 -13.97 30.85
CA PRO A 5 -0.21 -15.00 30.30
C PRO A 5 0.46 -15.50 29.02
N SER A 6 0.74 -16.81 28.97
CA SER A 6 1.23 -17.44 27.76
C SER A 6 0.14 -17.24 26.70
N LEU A 7 0.42 -16.34 25.75
CA LEU A 7 -0.38 -16.27 24.54
C LEU A 7 -0.34 -17.68 23.94
N THR A 8 -1.47 -18.37 23.89
CA THR A 8 -1.58 -19.74 23.37
C THR A 8 -1.86 -19.77 21.87
N VAL A 9 -2.09 -18.60 21.26
CA VAL A 9 -2.40 -18.42 19.85
C VAL A 9 -1.46 -17.37 19.27
N SER A 10 -0.86 -17.67 18.12
CA SER A 10 0.01 -16.71 17.43
C SER A 10 -0.73 -15.39 17.17
N PRO A 11 -0.08 -14.23 17.41
CA PRO A 11 -0.69 -12.91 17.18
C PRO A 11 -0.81 -12.57 15.69
N ILE A 12 -0.20 -13.37 14.80
CA ILE A 12 -0.18 -13.10 13.36
C ILE A 12 -1.50 -13.53 12.73
N LYS A 13 -2.27 -12.53 12.30
CA LYS A 13 -3.52 -12.71 11.57
C LYS A 13 -3.55 -11.78 10.37
N PHE A 14 -3.55 -12.36 9.18
CA PHE A 14 -3.66 -11.64 7.93
C PHE A 14 -5.14 -11.30 7.68
N GLY A 15 -5.43 -10.01 7.68
CA GLY A 15 -6.70 -9.50 7.16
C GLY A 15 -6.68 -9.44 5.64
N THR A 16 -7.69 -8.75 5.09
CA THR A 16 -7.85 -8.52 3.64
C THR A 16 -6.60 -7.91 2.97
N SER A 17 -5.85 -7.09 3.71
CA SER A 17 -4.74 -6.29 3.20
C SER A 17 -3.53 -6.37 4.13
N GLY A 18 -3.11 -7.60 4.47
CA GLY A 18 -1.96 -7.85 5.34
C GLY A 18 -2.33 -8.04 6.81
N TRP A 19 -1.31 -8.26 7.63
CA TRP A 19 -1.39 -8.23 9.09
C TRP A 19 -1.14 -6.81 9.59
N ARG A 20 -1.93 -6.35 10.57
CA ARG A 20 -1.79 -5.04 11.22
C ARG A 20 -1.81 -5.22 12.72
N GLY A 21 -1.09 -4.37 13.43
CA GLY A 21 -1.02 -4.40 14.89
C GLY A 21 -0.55 -3.06 15.47
N LEU A 22 -0.83 -2.85 16.76
CA LEU A 22 -0.27 -1.71 17.49
C LEU A 22 1.23 -1.90 17.71
N ILE A 23 2.01 -0.85 17.45
CA ILE A 23 3.45 -0.86 17.72
C ILE A 23 3.68 -1.12 19.22
N ALA A 24 4.68 -1.94 19.53
CA ALA A 24 5.08 -2.36 20.87
C ALA A 24 4.11 -3.31 21.62
N ASP A 25 2.86 -3.45 21.16
CA ASP A 25 1.92 -4.47 21.70
C ASP A 25 1.88 -5.68 20.76
N ASP A 26 1.19 -5.55 19.62
CA ASP A 26 1.05 -6.62 18.63
C ASP A 26 2.23 -6.65 17.63
N PHE A 27 2.67 -5.49 17.18
CA PHE A 27 3.67 -5.31 16.14
C PHE A 27 5.03 -4.97 16.78
N THR A 28 5.84 -6.01 16.96
CA THR A 28 7.14 -5.97 17.63
C THR A 28 8.17 -6.67 16.76
N PHE A 29 9.46 -6.49 17.05
CA PHE A 29 10.51 -7.26 16.37
C PHE A 29 10.30 -8.78 16.50
N ALA A 30 9.72 -9.26 17.61
CA ALA A 30 9.46 -10.69 17.80
C ALA A 30 8.34 -11.21 16.88
N SER A 31 7.24 -10.46 16.74
CA SER A 31 6.14 -10.83 15.84
C SER A 31 6.51 -10.63 14.37
N VAL A 32 7.34 -9.63 14.04
CA VAL A 32 7.92 -9.49 12.69
C VAL A 32 8.82 -10.67 12.35
N ARG A 33 9.72 -11.09 13.26
CA ARG A 33 10.53 -12.30 13.05
C ARG A 33 9.65 -13.51 12.74
N LEU A 34 8.58 -13.69 13.50
CA LEU A 34 7.64 -14.78 13.31
C LEU A 34 6.96 -14.74 11.93
N ALA A 35 6.42 -13.59 11.55
CA ALA A 35 5.71 -13.40 10.29
C ALA A 35 6.64 -13.57 9.07
N VAL A 36 7.81 -12.95 9.08
CA VAL A 36 8.77 -13.03 7.97
C VAL A 36 9.34 -14.45 7.84
N THR A 37 9.63 -15.13 8.96
CA THR A 37 10.09 -16.52 8.93
C THR A 37 9.03 -17.45 8.32
N ALA A 38 7.76 -17.25 8.67
CA ALA A 38 6.65 -18.00 8.08
C ALA A 38 6.51 -17.74 6.56
N ILE A 39 6.71 -16.50 6.11
CA ILE A 39 6.75 -16.13 4.69
C ILE A 39 7.95 -16.80 3.99
N ALA A 40 9.13 -16.81 4.62
CA ALA A 40 10.32 -17.45 4.09
C ALA A 40 10.09 -18.96 3.86
N GLU A 41 9.54 -19.66 4.85
CA GLU A 41 9.18 -21.07 4.73
C GLU A 41 8.13 -21.33 3.63
N HIS A 42 7.15 -20.45 3.48
CA HIS A 42 6.15 -20.54 2.40
C HIS A 42 6.82 -20.43 1.02
N LEU A 43 7.68 -19.44 0.83
CA LEU A 43 8.38 -19.19 -0.42
C LEU A 43 9.32 -20.35 -0.78
N LYS A 44 10.08 -20.88 0.18
CA LYS A 44 10.97 -22.02 -0.03
C LYS A 44 10.25 -23.31 -0.39
N ALA A 45 9.00 -23.47 0.03
CA ALA A 45 8.16 -24.59 -0.38
C ALA A 45 7.68 -24.48 -1.84
N LYS A 46 7.65 -23.27 -2.41
CA LYS A 46 7.17 -23.01 -3.78
C LYS A 46 8.28 -22.85 -4.81
N SER A 47 9.41 -22.27 -4.42
CA SER A 47 10.53 -21.97 -5.30
C SER A 47 11.85 -22.30 -4.61
N ALA A 48 12.79 -22.89 -5.37
CA ALA A 48 14.10 -23.28 -4.84
C ALA A 48 14.98 -22.05 -4.53
N LYS A 49 14.87 -20.99 -5.35
CA LYS A 49 15.68 -19.76 -5.27
C LYS A 49 14.79 -18.52 -5.43
N PRO A 50 13.86 -18.26 -4.50
CA PRO A 50 12.95 -17.14 -4.63
C PRO A 50 13.71 -15.81 -4.53
N THR A 51 13.27 -14.83 -5.30
CA THR A 51 13.68 -13.42 -5.20
C THR A 51 12.48 -12.57 -4.86
N ILE A 52 12.56 -11.80 -3.77
CA ILE A 52 11.45 -10.98 -3.29
C ILE A 52 11.90 -9.55 -3.01
N LEU A 53 10.98 -8.62 -3.20
CA LEU A 53 11.16 -7.22 -2.88
C LEU A 53 10.72 -6.94 -1.43
N VAL A 54 11.42 -6.07 -0.73
CA VAL A 54 11.06 -5.57 0.60
C VAL A 54 10.90 -4.05 0.50
N GLY A 55 9.67 -3.58 0.65
CA GLY A 55 9.32 -2.15 0.67
C GLY A 55 8.74 -1.74 2.02
N TYR A 56 8.63 -0.44 2.23
CA TYR A 56 8.07 0.13 3.45
C TYR A 56 7.47 1.52 3.23
N ASP A 57 6.59 1.93 4.15
CA ASP A 57 6.04 3.29 4.20
C ASP A 57 6.76 4.20 5.20
N THR A 58 6.32 5.44 5.33
CA THR A 58 6.98 6.48 6.12
C THR A 58 6.82 6.33 7.65
N ARG A 59 6.14 5.27 8.13
CA ARG A 59 5.87 5.04 9.55
C ARG A 59 7.14 4.86 10.38
N PHE A 60 6.95 4.96 11.69
CA PHE A 60 7.98 4.71 12.69
C PHE A 60 8.47 3.25 12.62
N TYR A 61 9.79 3.05 12.64
CA TYR A 61 10.48 1.76 12.53
C TYR A 61 10.36 0.98 11.20
N SER A 62 9.81 1.60 10.17
CA SER A 62 9.69 0.98 8.85
C SER A 62 11.03 0.47 8.28
N GLU A 63 12.09 1.27 8.42
CA GLU A 63 13.44 0.89 7.98
C GLU A 63 13.99 -0.33 8.74
N GLU A 64 13.84 -0.33 10.06
CA GLU A 64 14.36 -1.36 10.96
C GLU A 64 13.61 -2.69 10.77
N PHE A 65 12.28 -2.65 10.61
CA PHE A 65 11.50 -3.84 10.29
C PHE A 65 11.85 -4.41 8.91
N SER A 66 12.11 -3.54 7.93
CA SER A 66 12.51 -3.95 6.59
C SER A 66 13.90 -4.58 6.57
N ALA A 67 14.86 -3.98 7.27
CA ALA A 67 16.21 -4.54 7.43
C ALA A 67 16.17 -5.89 8.16
N LEU A 68 15.37 -6.01 9.23
CA LEU A 68 15.14 -7.29 9.90
C LEU A 68 14.56 -8.33 8.93
N ALA A 69 13.60 -7.95 8.09
CA ALA A 69 13.01 -8.87 7.13
C ALA A 69 14.03 -9.40 6.14
N VAL A 70 14.82 -8.51 5.52
CA VAL A 70 15.91 -8.89 4.60
C VAL A 70 16.84 -9.90 5.26
N ALA A 71 17.26 -9.62 6.49
CA ALA A 71 18.21 -10.47 7.18
C ALA A 71 17.66 -11.87 7.51
N ILE A 72 16.36 -12.00 7.80
CA ILE A 72 15.70 -13.30 7.95
C ILE A 72 15.65 -14.03 6.61
N LEU A 73 15.21 -13.34 5.55
CA LEU A 73 15.01 -13.94 4.22
C LEU A 73 16.32 -14.52 3.68
N GLU A 74 17.41 -13.79 3.82
CA GLU A 74 18.73 -14.23 3.38
C GLU A 74 19.26 -15.45 4.15
N GLN A 75 18.95 -15.58 5.45
CA GLN A 75 19.28 -16.80 6.22
C GLN A 75 18.57 -18.05 5.67
N TYR A 76 17.43 -17.88 5.01
CA TYR A 76 16.69 -18.95 4.32
C TYR A 76 17.16 -19.15 2.86
N GLY A 77 18.22 -18.45 2.43
CA GLY A 77 18.73 -18.49 1.07
C GLY A 77 17.75 -17.89 0.05
N ILE A 78 16.98 -16.88 0.47
CA ILE A 78 16.08 -16.10 -0.37
C ILE A 78 16.80 -14.80 -0.71
N ARG A 79 16.86 -14.44 -1.99
CA ARG A 79 17.41 -13.15 -2.41
C ARG A 79 16.39 -12.05 -2.09
N ALA A 80 16.76 -11.10 -1.26
CA ALA A 80 15.89 -9.99 -0.87
C ALA A 80 16.42 -8.68 -1.47
N LEU A 81 15.57 -7.98 -2.24
CA LEU A 81 15.85 -6.65 -2.76
C LEU A 81 15.18 -5.63 -1.84
N LEU A 82 15.95 -4.76 -1.20
CA LEU A 82 15.42 -3.73 -0.30
C LEU A 82 15.19 -2.43 -1.07
N CYS A 83 13.98 -1.85 -0.96
CA CYS A 83 13.74 -0.51 -1.48
C CYS A 83 14.67 0.48 -0.77
N ASP A 84 15.36 1.33 -1.53
CA ASP A 84 16.33 2.29 -1.00
C ASP A 84 15.70 3.45 -0.21
N THR A 85 14.39 3.63 -0.37
CA THR A 85 13.55 4.62 0.32
C THR A 85 12.12 4.10 0.49
N PHE A 86 11.32 4.78 1.30
CA PHE A 86 9.87 4.52 1.40
C PHE A 86 9.22 4.55 0.00
N THR A 87 8.32 3.61 -0.28
CA THR A 87 7.88 3.33 -1.65
C THR A 87 6.39 2.97 -1.72
N PRO A 88 5.61 3.58 -2.64
CA PRO A 88 4.20 3.24 -2.84
C PRO A 88 3.95 1.75 -3.08
N THR A 89 2.89 1.21 -2.48
CA THR A 89 2.39 -0.15 -2.78
C THR A 89 2.20 -0.41 -4.28
N PRO A 90 1.65 0.51 -5.10
CA PRO A 90 1.53 0.24 -6.54
C PRO A 90 2.88 0.22 -7.29
N ALA A 91 3.91 0.93 -6.82
CA ALA A 91 5.26 0.85 -7.39
C ALA A 91 5.91 -0.51 -7.08
N VAL A 92 5.72 -1.02 -5.86
CA VAL A 92 6.10 -2.40 -5.47
C VAL A 92 5.42 -3.42 -6.36
N ALA A 93 4.09 -3.31 -6.56
CA ALA A 93 3.34 -4.22 -7.40
C ALA A 93 3.82 -4.21 -8.85
N TYR A 94 4.05 -3.03 -9.42
CA TYR A 94 4.58 -2.91 -10.78
C TYR A 94 5.96 -3.56 -10.92
N GLU A 95 6.84 -3.38 -9.94
CA GLU A 95 8.18 -3.96 -9.96
C GLU A 95 8.16 -5.50 -9.91
N ILE A 96 7.26 -6.11 -9.13
CA ILE A 96 7.08 -7.57 -9.11
C ILE A 96 6.82 -8.08 -10.53
N GLN A 97 5.89 -7.44 -11.27
CA GLN A 97 5.55 -7.84 -12.63
C GLN A 97 6.68 -7.57 -13.61
N ARG A 98 7.28 -6.38 -13.55
CA ARG A 98 8.35 -5.93 -14.46
C ARG A 98 9.59 -6.81 -14.37
N SER A 99 10.00 -7.15 -13.14
CA SER A 99 11.20 -7.93 -12.86
C SER A 99 10.93 -9.41 -12.62
N LYS A 100 9.66 -9.86 -12.76
CA LYS A 100 9.21 -11.25 -12.59
C LYS A 100 9.65 -11.84 -11.24
N LEU A 101 9.44 -11.08 -10.17
CA LEU A 101 9.80 -11.47 -8.81
C LEU A 101 8.79 -12.50 -8.24
N ASP A 102 9.20 -13.25 -7.23
CA ASP A 102 8.35 -14.25 -6.57
C ASP A 102 7.34 -13.62 -5.59
N GLY A 103 7.46 -12.32 -5.34
CA GLY A 103 6.54 -11.55 -4.51
C GLY A 103 7.22 -10.35 -3.83
N ALA A 104 6.52 -9.77 -2.86
CA ALA A 104 7.06 -8.71 -2.03
C ALA A 104 6.48 -8.72 -0.62
N ILE A 105 7.28 -8.24 0.33
CA ILE A 105 6.83 -7.81 1.65
C ILE A 105 6.76 -6.28 1.62
N ASN A 106 5.62 -5.70 1.98
CA ASN A 106 5.50 -4.26 2.16
C ASN A 106 5.12 -3.92 3.60
N PHE A 107 5.99 -3.19 4.30
CA PHE A 107 5.78 -2.73 5.66
C PHE A 107 4.95 -1.46 5.66
N THR A 108 3.64 -1.62 5.91
CA THR A 108 2.69 -0.50 5.91
C THR A 108 1.39 -0.87 6.63
N ALA A 109 0.78 0.12 7.30
CA ALA A 109 -0.60 0.04 7.78
C ALA A 109 -1.58 0.87 6.93
N SER A 110 -1.18 1.34 5.74
CA SER A 110 -1.97 2.16 4.81
C SER A 110 -2.48 3.42 5.50
N HIS A 111 -3.79 3.64 5.56
CA HIS A 111 -4.48 4.77 6.17
C HIS A 111 -4.60 4.72 7.72
N ASN A 112 -4.12 3.67 8.40
CA ASN A 112 -4.29 3.59 9.86
C ASN A 112 -3.56 4.73 10.61
N PRO A 113 -3.96 5.07 11.83
CA PRO A 113 -3.22 6.04 12.67
C PRO A 113 -1.76 5.63 12.91
N ALA A 114 -0.92 6.59 13.31
CA ALA A 114 0.54 6.43 13.48
C ALA A 114 0.97 5.27 14.40
N GLN A 115 0.18 5.00 15.44
CA GLN A 115 0.43 3.92 16.41
C GLN A 115 0.32 2.49 15.83
N TYR A 116 -0.20 2.34 14.61
CA TYR A 116 -0.28 1.06 13.91
C TYR A 116 0.89 0.86 12.96
N HIS A 117 1.37 -0.37 12.89
CA HIS A 117 2.18 -0.87 11.78
C HIS A 117 1.47 -2.04 11.10
N GLY A 118 1.94 -2.39 9.91
CA GLY A 118 1.50 -3.59 9.22
C GLY A 118 2.55 -4.22 8.33
N LEU A 119 2.23 -5.42 7.88
CA LEU A 119 2.98 -6.21 6.93
C LEU A 119 2.00 -6.77 5.89
N LYS A 120 2.14 -6.34 4.64
CA LYS A 120 1.47 -6.90 3.48
C LYS A 120 2.40 -7.89 2.79
N PHE A 121 1.85 -9.00 2.32
CA PHE A 121 2.55 -9.93 1.43
C PHE A 121 1.82 -9.99 0.09
N SER A 122 2.56 -9.76 -0.99
CA SER A 122 2.08 -9.89 -2.37
C SER A 122 2.78 -11.06 -3.04
N SER A 123 2.04 -11.85 -3.83
CA SER A 123 2.62 -13.00 -4.55
C SER A 123 3.22 -12.55 -5.88
N SER A 124 3.75 -13.50 -6.67
CA SER A 124 4.35 -13.25 -7.99
C SER A 124 3.40 -12.63 -9.03
N ASP A 125 2.09 -12.67 -8.79
CA ASP A 125 1.07 -11.98 -9.60
C ASP A 125 0.95 -10.48 -9.27
N ALA A 126 1.75 -10.00 -8.31
CA ALA A 126 1.74 -8.66 -7.73
C ALA A 126 0.49 -8.28 -6.93
N GLY A 127 -0.49 -9.19 -6.86
CA GLY A 127 -1.70 -8.99 -6.08
C GLY A 127 -1.47 -9.27 -4.59
N PRO A 128 -2.36 -8.76 -3.72
CA PRO A 128 -2.35 -9.15 -2.32
C PRO A 128 -2.58 -10.65 -2.21
N ALA A 129 -1.77 -11.31 -1.36
CA ALA A 129 -1.82 -12.76 -1.16
C ALA A 129 -3.25 -13.29 -1.01
N LEU A 130 -3.53 -14.38 -1.71
CA LEU A 130 -4.84 -15.03 -1.69
C LEU A 130 -5.08 -15.70 -0.32
N PRO A 131 -6.35 -15.96 0.06
CA PRO A 131 -6.69 -16.56 1.34
C PRO A 131 -5.88 -17.82 1.67
N GLU A 132 -5.71 -18.73 0.70
CA GLU A 132 -4.93 -19.95 0.86
C GLU A 132 -3.45 -19.69 1.19
N VAL A 133 -2.86 -18.65 0.61
CA VAL A 133 -1.48 -18.24 0.89
C VAL A 133 -1.38 -17.67 2.30
N THR A 134 -2.28 -16.75 2.66
CA THR A 134 -2.29 -16.15 4.00
C THR A 134 -2.56 -17.19 5.09
N MET A 135 -3.43 -18.18 4.83
CA MET A 135 -3.71 -19.27 5.76
C MET A 135 -2.51 -20.19 5.98
N ASP A 136 -1.75 -20.51 4.92
CA ASP A 136 -0.51 -21.27 5.06
C ASP A 136 0.53 -20.51 5.89
N ILE A 137 0.71 -19.22 5.62
CA ILE A 137 1.63 -18.36 6.39
C ILE A 137 1.19 -18.27 7.86
N GLU A 138 -0.10 -18.06 8.15
CA GLU A 138 -0.61 -18.06 9.52
C GLU A 138 -0.37 -19.39 10.24
N ALA A 139 -0.59 -20.51 9.56
CA ALA A 139 -0.38 -21.84 10.13
C ALA A 139 1.10 -22.09 10.46
N ARG A 140 2.03 -21.64 9.60
CA ARG A 140 3.47 -21.68 9.86
C ARG A 140 3.86 -20.80 11.04
N ALA A 141 3.36 -19.56 11.07
CA ALA A 141 3.58 -18.64 12.19
C ALA A 141 3.06 -19.25 13.51
N ALA A 142 1.90 -19.88 13.52
CA ALA A 142 1.37 -20.57 14.71
C ALA A 142 2.28 -21.71 15.18
N LYS A 143 2.82 -22.52 14.26
CA LYS A 143 3.76 -23.60 14.59
C LYS A 143 5.08 -23.08 15.16
N LEU A 144 5.64 -22.04 14.56
CA LEU A 144 6.86 -21.39 15.04
C LEU A 144 6.65 -20.80 16.45
N PHE A 145 5.51 -20.16 16.66
CA PHE A 145 5.15 -19.57 17.95
C PHE A 145 4.99 -20.63 19.05
N ALA A 146 4.30 -21.74 18.76
CA ALA A 146 4.16 -22.87 19.69
C ALA A 146 5.50 -23.52 20.08
N ARG A 147 6.56 -23.31 19.28
CA ARG A 147 7.94 -23.78 19.56
C ARG A 147 8.79 -22.76 20.34
N GLY A 148 8.18 -21.68 20.85
CA GLY A 148 8.89 -20.62 21.58
C GLY A 148 9.24 -19.40 20.73
N GLY A 149 8.73 -19.31 19.50
CA GLY A 149 8.96 -18.20 18.60
C GLY A 149 10.28 -18.29 17.83
N VAL A 150 10.67 -17.17 17.22
CA VAL A 150 11.90 -17.06 16.45
C VAL A 150 12.89 -16.18 17.24
N PRO A 151 14.06 -16.72 17.62
CA PRO A 151 15.05 -15.97 18.39
C PRO A 151 15.59 -14.78 17.59
N PRO A 152 16.18 -13.76 18.24
CA PRO A 152 16.88 -12.70 17.53
C PRO A 152 17.92 -13.27 16.57
N ILE A 153 17.92 -12.74 15.35
CA ILE A 153 18.94 -13.09 14.37
C ILE A 153 20.22 -12.29 14.64
N LYS A 154 21.37 -12.86 14.29
CA LYS A 154 22.64 -12.13 14.34
C LYS A 154 22.64 -11.05 13.27
N GLU A 155 23.30 -9.93 13.56
CA GLU A 155 23.56 -8.90 12.56
C GLU A 155 24.27 -9.50 11.35
N GLN A 156 23.82 -9.13 10.16
CA GLN A 156 24.49 -9.49 8.92
C GLN A 156 25.68 -8.58 8.69
N SER A 157 26.78 -9.16 8.22
CA SER A 157 28.00 -8.41 7.89
C SER A 157 27.93 -7.72 6.52
N ALA A 158 27.06 -8.19 5.63
CA ALA A 158 26.92 -7.65 4.28
C ALA A 158 25.76 -6.64 4.21
N PRO A 159 25.92 -5.53 3.48
CA PRO A 159 24.82 -4.60 3.25
C PRO A 159 23.76 -5.25 2.36
N ALA A 160 22.49 -4.96 2.65
CA ALA A 160 21.35 -5.39 1.84
C ALA A 160 21.48 -4.92 0.38
N GLU A 161 21.06 -5.76 -0.57
CA GLU A 161 20.95 -5.38 -1.98
C GLU A 161 19.83 -4.34 -2.14
N LYS A 162 20.18 -3.09 -2.44
CA LYS A 162 19.21 -1.99 -2.56
C LYS A 162 18.74 -1.76 -4.00
N ILE A 163 17.48 -1.36 -4.17
CA ILE A 163 16.87 -1.00 -5.45
C ILE A 163 16.00 0.25 -5.33
N ASN A 164 16.01 1.10 -6.35
CA ASN A 164 15.12 2.25 -6.48
C ASN A 164 14.00 1.94 -7.49
N LEU A 165 12.74 2.09 -7.10
CA LEU A 165 11.60 1.75 -7.95
C LEU A 165 11.01 2.97 -8.70
N ARG A 166 11.38 4.18 -8.28
CA ARG A 166 10.70 5.41 -8.65
C ARG A 166 10.70 5.61 -10.16
N GLU A 167 11.87 5.65 -10.77
CA GLU A 167 12.03 5.98 -12.19
C GLU A 167 11.29 5.00 -13.11
N ASN A 168 11.34 3.69 -12.79
CA ASN A 168 10.62 2.69 -13.59
C ASN A 168 9.11 2.84 -13.45
N TYR A 169 8.63 3.15 -12.25
CA TYR A 169 7.20 3.38 -12.03
C TYR A 169 6.71 4.68 -12.68
N LEU A 170 7.48 5.78 -12.61
CA LEU A 170 7.14 7.03 -13.29
C LEU A 170 7.06 6.85 -14.81
N LYS A 171 8.03 6.15 -15.42
CA LYS A 171 7.97 5.78 -16.85
C LYS A 171 6.73 4.97 -17.21
N ARG A 172 6.25 4.11 -16.30
CA ARG A 172 5.00 3.39 -16.52
C ARG A 172 3.81 4.33 -16.52
N LEU A 173 3.75 5.29 -15.59
CA LEU A 173 2.68 6.27 -15.54
C LEU A 173 2.65 7.16 -16.79
N GLU A 174 3.80 7.52 -17.36
CA GLU A 174 3.90 8.26 -18.63
C GLU A 174 3.24 7.55 -19.81
N GLN A 175 3.20 6.21 -19.79
CA GLN A 175 2.50 5.43 -20.82
C GLN A 175 0.98 5.40 -20.59
N LEU A 176 0.54 5.67 -19.36
CA LEU A 176 -0.84 5.52 -18.93
C LEU A 176 -1.59 6.84 -18.91
N VAL A 177 -0.92 7.96 -18.65
CA VAL A 177 -1.52 9.30 -18.48
C VAL A 177 -1.07 10.22 -19.61
N ARG A 178 -2.00 11.00 -20.18
CA ARG A 178 -1.74 11.98 -21.24
C ARG A 178 -1.25 13.32 -20.64
N PHE A 179 0.01 13.34 -20.22
CA PHE A 179 0.61 14.51 -19.59
C PHE A 179 0.77 15.70 -20.53
N ASP A 180 0.95 15.45 -21.83
CA ASP A 180 0.95 16.46 -22.88
C ASP A 180 -0.32 17.31 -22.88
N ILE A 181 -1.48 16.68 -22.71
CA ILE A 181 -2.77 17.36 -22.62
C ILE A 181 -2.87 18.19 -21.33
N LEU A 182 -2.42 17.63 -20.19
CA LEU A 182 -2.44 18.33 -18.91
C LEU A 182 -1.58 19.60 -18.95
N ALA A 183 -0.40 19.52 -19.57
CA ALA A 183 0.51 20.64 -19.77
C ALA A 183 -0.09 21.71 -20.70
N GLN A 184 -0.67 21.31 -21.83
CA GLN A 184 -1.32 22.24 -22.78
C GLN A 184 -2.52 22.97 -22.17
N ALA A 185 -3.28 22.29 -21.31
CA ALA A 185 -4.41 22.88 -20.59
C ALA A 185 -3.99 23.94 -19.56
N LYS A 186 -2.69 24.08 -19.26
CA LYS A 186 -2.13 25.01 -18.26
C LYS A 186 -2.84 24.89 -16.91
N THR A 187 -3.14 23.65 -16.55
CA THR A 187 -3.79 23.31 -15.29
C THR A 187 -2.85 23.53 -14.10
N LYS A 188 -3.46 23.78 -12.94
CA LYS A 188 -2.76 23.88 -11.67
C LYS A 188 -3.39 22.89 -10.70
N PHE A 189 -2.59 22.07 -10.04
CA PHE A 189 -3.06 21.15 -9.00
C PHE A 189 -2.47 21.51 -7.65
N ALA A 190 -3.21 21.19 -6.59
CA ALA A 190 -2.66 21.06 -5.25
C ALA A 190 -2.47 19.56 -4.97
N VAL A 191 -1.33 19.16 -4.41
CA VAL A 191 -1.04 17.78 -4.04
C VAL A 191 -0.82 17.69 -2.54
N ASP A 192 -1.48 16.74 -1.90
CA ASP A 192 -1.28 16.44 -0.51
C ASP A 192 -0.71 15.04 -0.36
N ALA A 193 0.52 14.95 0.13
CA ALA A 193 1.17 13.67 0.32
C ALA A 193 0.80 13.01 1.66
N LEU A 194 0.12 13.71 2.57
CA LEU A 194 -0.24 13.22 3.91
C LEU A 194 0.95 12.62 4.67
N HIS A 195 2.17 13.13 4.45
CA HIS A 195 3.44 12.57 4.97
C HIS A 195 3.70 11.10 4.57
N GLY A 196 2.95 10.58 3.58
CA GLY A 196 3.01 9.22 3.08
C GLY A 196 3.94 9.06 1.87
N CYS A 197 3.88 7.89 1.25
CA CYS A 197 4.81 7.49 0.20
C CYS A 197 4.56 8.13 -1.17
N GLY A 198 3.42 8.82 -1.34
CA GLY A 198 3.09 9.51 -2.60
C GLY A 198 4.02 10.69 -2.90
N THR A 199 4.71 11.23 -1.88
CA THR A 199 5.70 12.30 -2.03
C THR A 199 6.87 11.85 -2.90
N GLY A 200 7.27 12.68 -3.87
CA GLY A 200 8.29 12.35 -4.85
C GLY A 200 7.82 11.42 -5.97
N TYR A 201 6.52 11.10 -6.02
CA TYR A 201 5.89 10.37 -7.11
C TYR A 201 4.85 11.23 -7.82
N LEU A 202 3.72 11.53 -7.16
CA LEU A 202 2.59 12.24 -7.78
C LEU A 202 2.93 13.70 -8.09
N ASN A 203 3.49 14.42 -7.12
CA ASN A 203 3.94 15.80 -7.32
C ASN A 203 5.09 15.88 -8.33
N LYS A 204 6.03 14.94 -8.26
CA LYS A 204 7.18 14.89 -9.17
C LYS A 204 6.74 14.69 -10.62
N ILE A 205 5.92 13.69 -10.92
CA ILE A 205 5.56 13.39 -12.31
C ILE A 205 4.75 14.51 -12.95
N LEU A 206 3.89 15.18 -12.19
CA LEU A 206 3.17 16.36 -12.68
C LEU A 206 4.14 17.50 -12.99
N ALA A 207 5.06 17.81 -12.07
CA ALA A 207 6.03 18.89 -12.24
C ALA A 207 7.02 18.63 -13.39
N ASP A 208 7.54 17.39 -13.50
CA ASP A 208 8.45 16.96 -14.56
C ASP A 208 7.82 17.12 -15.96
N HIS A 209 6.49 17.04 -16.06
CA HIS A 209 5.73 17.24 -17.29
C HIS A 209 5.16 18.65 -17.45
N GLY A 210 5.67 19.63 -16.69
CA GLY A 210 5.32 21.05 -16.85
C GLY A 210 3.94 21.44 -16.32
N VAL A 211 3.31 20.58 -15.50
CA VAL A 211 2.06 20.91 -14.81
C VAL A 211 2.39 21.69 -13.52
N SER A 212 1.70 22.81 -13.30
CA SER A 212 1.90 23.60 -12.08
C SER A 212 1.35 22.85 -10.87
N VAL A 213 2.19 22.59 -9.86
CA VAL A 213 1.79 21.88 -8.65
C VAL A 213 2.25 22.63 -7.40
N GLU A 214 1.32 22.84 -6.47
CA GLU A 214 1.64 23.15 -5.08
C GLU A 214 1.56 21.86 -4.26
N THR A 215 2.58 21.55 -3.44
CA THR A 215 2.56 20.34 -2.61
C THR A 215 2.55 20.70 -1.13
N ILE A 216 1.67 20.06 -0.36
CA ILE A 216 1.63 20.15 1.11
C ILE A 216 1.90 18.79 1.75
N ARG A 217 2.35 18.82 3.02
CA ARG A 217 2.65 17.63 3.83
C ARG A 217 3.58 16.63 3.13
N ALA A 218 4.58 17.17 2.43
CA ALA A 218 5.53 16.41 1.62
C ALA A 218 6.70 15.83 2.44
N ASP A 219 6.99 16.43 3.59
CA ASP A 219 8.04 15.98 4.51
C ASP A 219 7.60 14.74 5.27
N ARG A 220 8.58 13.93 5.72
CA ARG A 220 8.29 12.77 6.56
C ARG A 220 7.94 13.23 7.98
N ASP A 221 6.69 12.96 8.37
CA ASP A 221 6.24 12.94 9.76
C ASP A 221 5.66 11.56 10.08
N VAL A 222 6.31 10.84 11.00
CA VAL A 222 5.88 9.51 11.43
C VAL A 222 4.57 9.53 12.23
N LEU A 223 4.17 10.71 12.73
CA LEU A 223 2.91 10.91 13.45
C LEU A 223 1.75 11.30 12.53
N PHE A 224 2.02 11.66 11.28
CA PHE A 224 1.02 12.10 10.28
C PHE A 224 0.11 13.21 10.81
N ASP A 225 0.68 14.25 11.42
CA ASP A 225 -0.04 15.34 12.10
C ASP A 225 -1.02 14.87 13.21
N GLY A 226 -0.90 13.61 13.65
CA GLY A 226 -1.80 12.99 14.63
C GLY A 226 -3.14 12.49 14.08
N THR A 227 -3.48 12.74 12.81
CA THR A 227 -4.74 12.29 12.19
C THR A 227 -4.60 10.95 11.48
N GLY A 228 -3.38 10.58 11.08
CA GLY A 228 -3.11 9.46 10.22
C GLY A 228 -3.23 9.84 8.73
N PRO A 229 -2.68 9.03 7.81
CA PRO A 229 -2.61 9.39 6.41
C PRO A 229 -3.83 8.89 5.63
N ASP A 230 -5.05 9.21 6.07
CA ASP A 230 -6.28 8.87 5.35
C ASP A 230 -6.75 10.01 4.43
N VAL A 231 -7.44 9.66 3.35
CA VAL A 231 -7.93 10.61 2.33
C VAL A 231 -9.41 10.99 2.55
N SER A 232 -9.86 10.97 3.81
CA SER A 232 -11.23 11.36 4.16
C SER A 232 -11.46 12.87 3.97
N GLU A 233 -12.72 13.27 3.82
CA GLU A 233 -13.11 14.68 3.70
C GLU A 233 -12.53 15.54 4.83
N GLY A 234 -12.62 15.06 6.08
CA GLY A 234 -12.10 15.78 7.24
C GLY A 234 -10.59 15.97 7.19
N ASN A 235 -9.83 14.93 6.82
CA ASN A 235 -8.36 15.00 6.79
C ASN A 235 -7.83 15.79 5.58
N LEU A 236 -8.65 15.97 4.53
CA LEU A 236 -8.33 16.76 3.34
C LEU A 236 -8.79 18.22 3.42
N ALA A 237 -9.28 18.69 4.58
CA ALA A 237 -9.59 20.10 4.78
C ALA A 237 -8.39 21.05 4.49
N PRO A 238 -7.13 20.74 4.86
CA PRO A 238 -5.97 21.55 4.48
C PRO A 238 -5.79 21.64 2.95
N LEU A 239 -5.93 20.52 2.23
CA LEU A 239 -5.86 20.48 0.77
C LEU A 239 -6.94 21.35 0.14
N ARG A 240 -8.18 21.26 0.64
CA ARG A 240 -9.29 22.13 0.19
C ARG A 240 -8.94 23.62 0.29
N ASN A 241 -8.34 24.04 1.40
CA ASN A 241 -7.95 25.44 1.58
C ASN A 241 -6.92 25.88 0.54
N VAL A 242 -5.95 25.02 0.22
CA VAL A 242 -4.95 25.29 -0.83
C VAL A 242 -5.59 25.38 -2.21
N VAL A 243 -6.51 24.45 -2.54
CA VAL A 243 -7.23 24.46 -3.82
C VAL A 243 -7.97 25.79 -4.02
N LEU A 244 -8.74 26.22 -3.01
CA LEU A 244 -9.50 27.47 -3.06
C LEU A 244 -8.59 28.70 -3.13
N SER A 245 -7.51 28.73 -2.35
CA SER A 245 -6.56 29.85 -2.31
C SER A 245 -5.84 30.03 -3.65
N LEU A 246 -5.39 28.94 -4.26
CA LEU A 246 -4.64 28.96 -5.52
C LEU A 246 -5.53 29.00 -6.77
N LYS A 247 -6.85 28.85 -6.59
CA LYS A 247 -7.82 28.58 -7.66
C LYS A 247 -7.34 27.41 -8.53
N ALA A 248 -6.91 26.34 -7.87
CA ALA A 248 -6.41 25.15 -8.54
C ALA A 248 -7.54 24.42 -9.27
N THR A 249 -7.20 23.70 -10.34
CA THR A 249 -8.12 22.84 -11.10
C THR A 249 -8.67 21.70 -10.24
N ALA A 250 -7.82 21.10 -9.39
CA ALA A 250 -8.23 20.15 -8.37
C ALA A 250 -7.14 19.98 -7.31
N GLY A 251 -7.51 19.39 -6.18
CA GLY A 251 -6.63 18.84 -5.17
C GLY A 251 -6.54 17.31 -5.31
N LEU A 252 -5.32 16.77 -5.21
CA LEU A 252 -5.05 15.34 -5.33
C LEU A 252 -4.32 14.87 -4.06
N ALA A 253 -4.77 13.75 -3.49
CA ALA A 253 -4.12 13.15 -2.32
C ALA A 253 -4.01 11.64 -2.46
N THR A 254 -3.06 11.05 -1.74
CA THR A 254 -2.90 9.60 -1.60
C THR A 254 -2.74 9.23 -0.13
N ASP A 255 -3.18 8.03 0.26
CA ASP A 255 -2.99 7.54 1.64
C ASP A 255 -1.53 7.13 1.93
N GLY A 256 -1.26 6.63 3.15
CA GLY A 256 0.10 6.40 3.65
C GLY A 256 1.03 5.58 2.74
N ASP A 257 0.50 4.56 2.07
CA ASP A 257 1.24 3.73 1.09
C ASP A 257 0.80 3.95 -0.36
N ALA A 258 0.01 5.00 -0.59
CA ALA A 258 -0.44 5.48 -1.88
C ALA A 258 -1.14 4.42 -2.76
N ASP A 259 -1.92 3.52 -2.14
CA ASP A 259 -2.83 2.61 -2.86
C ASP A 259 -4.28 3.16 -2.95
N ARG A 260 -4.56 4.28 -2.27
CA ARG A 260 -5.83 5.03 -2.34
C ARG A 260 -5.61 6.44 -2.83
N PHE A 261 -6.70 7.06 -3.27
CA PHE A 261 -6.74 8.45 -3.72
C PHE A 261 -7.84 9.24 -3.03
N GLY A 262 -7.62 10.54 -2.89
CA GLY A 262 -8.63 11.55 -2.53
C GLY A 262 -8.60 12.70 -3.54
N ILE A 263 -9.78 13.23 -3.86
CA ILE A 263 -9.94 14.31 -4.84
C ILE A 263 -10.76 15.44 -4.21
N VAL A 264 -10.27 16.66 -4.37
CA VAL A 264 -11.01 17.89 -4.06
C VAL A 264 -11.19 18.66 -5.36
N ASP A 265 -12.42 19.01 -5.73
CA ASP A 265 -12.69 19.79 -6.94
C ASP A 265 -12.30 21.26 -6.76
N SER A 266 -12.24 22.00 -7.86
CA SER A 266 -11.91 23.43 -7.95
C SER A 266 -12.76 24.35 -7.06
N ASP A 267 -13.99 23.96 -6.73
CA ASP A 267 -14.89 24.66 -5.79
C ASP A 267 -14.68 24.26 -4.32
N GLY A 268 -13.72 23.37 -4.06
CA GLY A 268 -13.38 22.84 -2.75
C GLY A 268 -14.25 21.66 -2.30
N ALA A 269 -15.12 21.12 -3.13
CA ALA A 269 -15.91 19.93 -2.80
C ALA A 269 -15.00 18.68 -2.72
N TRP A 270 -15.09 17.92 -1.63
CA TRP A 270 -14.49 16.59 -1.57
C TRP A 270 -15.34 15.63 -2.40
N ILE A 271 -14.73 14.96 -3.38
CA ILE A 271 -15.46 14.11 -4.31
C ILE A 271 -15.45 12.67 -3.83
N GLN A 272 -16.64 12.09 -3.71
CA GLN A 272 -16.81 10.70 -3.31
C GLN A 272 -16.12 9.75 -4.29
N PRO A 273 -15.32 8.77 -3.81
CA PRO A 273 -14.58 7.85 -4.68
C PRO A 273 -15.43 7.11 -5.70
N ASN A 274 -16.67 6.73 -5.35
CA ASN A 274 -17.59 6.05 -6.26
C ASN A 274 -17.91 6.88 -7.52
N LEU A 275 -17.95 8.21 -7.41
CA LEU A 275 -18.17 9.09 -8.57
C LEU A 275 -16.92 9.11 -9.46
N ILE A 276 -15.74 9.22 -8.86
CA ILE A 276 -14.46 9.20 -9.58
C ILE A 276 -14.29 7.88 -10.35
N LEU A 277 -14.65 6.73 -9.76
CA LEU A 277 -14.56 5.44 -10.44
C LEU A 277 -15.41 5.40 -11.72
N ALA A 278 -16.63 5.93 -11.68
CA ALA A 278 -17.50 5.99 -12.86
C ALA A 278 -16.94 6.95 -13.93
N LEU A 279 -16.49 8.15 -13.53
CA LEU A 279 -15.91 9.13 -14.44
C LEU A 279 -14.61 8.63 -15.10
N VAL A 280 -13.75 7.97 -14.34
CA VAL A 280 -12.52 7.39 -14.89
C VAL A 280 -12.86 6.27 -15.88
N TYR A 281 -13.81 5.41 -15.57
CA TYR A 281 -14.22 4.35 -16.49
C TYR A 281 -14.78 4.92 -17.81
N ASP A 282 -15.69 5.88 -17.70
CA ASP A 282 -16.27 6.60 -18.83
C ASP A 282 -15.17 7.22 -19.72
N TYR A 283 -14.23 7.95 -19.11
CA TYR A 283 -13.05 8.49 -19.79
C TYR A 283 -12.18 7.41 -20.46
N LEU A 284 -11.95 6.27 -19.81
CA LEU A 284 -11.15 5.18 -20.39
C LEU A 284 -11.83 4.60 -21.62
N VAL A 285 -13.15 4.45 -21.63
CA VAL A 285 -13.86 3.94 -22.81
C VAL A 285 -13.92 5.00 -23.90
N GLU A 286 -14.46 6.19 -23.59
CA GLU A 286 -14.74 7.22 -24.60
C GLU A 286 -13.46 7.89 -25.12
N SER A 287 -12.61 8.37 -24.22
CA SER A 287 -11.45 9.18 -24.55
C SER A 287 -10.18 8.38 -24.82
N ARG A 288 -10.09 7.14 -24.31
CA ARG A 288 -8.93 6.26 -24.49
C ARG A 288 -9.21 5.06 -25.40
N GLY A 289 -10.47 4.77 -25.72
CA GLY A 289 -10.86 3.62 -26.55
C GLY A 289 -10.61 2.29 -25.87
N TRP A 290 -10.48 2.25 -24.53
CA TRP A 290 -10.23 1.03 -23.78
C TRP A 290 -11.55 0.30 -23.54
N ASN A 291 -11.96 -0.45 -24.55
CA ASN A 291 -13.19 -1.25 -24.56
C ASN A 291 -13.02 -2.56 -23.76
N LEU A 292 -12.85 -2.42 -22.44
CA LEU A 292 -12.64 -3.53 -21.51
C LEU A 292 -13.81 -3.65 -20.51
N PRO A 293 -14.11 -4.87 -20.03
CA PRO A 293 -15.08 -5.04 -18.95
C PRO A 293 -14.72 -4.28 -17.68
N ALA A 294 -15.74 -3.81 -16.96
CA ALA A 294 -15.59 -3.24 -15.62
C ALA A 294 -15.65 -4.32 -14.55
N ALA A 295 -14.99 -4.10 -13.41
CA ALA A 295 -15.17 -4.91 -12.22
C ALA A 295 -15.34 -4.02 -10.98
N ARG A 296 -16.24 -4.42 -10.08
CA ARG A 296 -16.46 -3.72 -8.79
C ARG A 296 -16.78 -4.68 -7.66
N SER A 297 -16.58 -4.22 -6.43
CA SER A 297 -17.05 -4.95 -5.26
C SER A 297 -18.55 -4.74 -5.00
N VAL A 298 -19.19 -5.63 -4.25
CA VAL A 298 -20.60 -5.46 -3.81
C VAL A 298 -20.85 -4.19 -3.01
N ALA A 299 -19.82 -3.60 -2.37
CA ALA A 299 -19.95 -2.36 -1.59
C ALA A 299 -19.75 -1.09 -2.44
N THR A 300 -19.31 -1.23 -3.69
CA THR A 300 -19.10 -0.11 -4.62
C THR A 300 -20.42 0.24 -5.29
N SER A 301 -20.70 1.52 -5.49
CA SER A 301 -21.95 2.01 -6.10
C SER A 301 -22.24 1.40 -7.48
N GLU A 302 -23.51 1.32 -7.84
CA GLU A 302 -23.98 0.92 -9.18
C GLU A 302 -23.75 2.00 -10.26
N LEU A 303 -23.21 3.17 -9.89
CA LEU A 303 -22.81 4.20 -10.86
C LEU A 303 -21.82 3.67 -11.91
N LEU A 304 -20.88 2.83 -11.50
CA LEU A 304 -19.95 2.19 -12.43
C LEU A 304 -20.67 1.22 -13.38
N ASP A 305 -21.75 0.57 -12.93
CA ASP A 305 -22.56 -0.32 -13.76
C ASP A 305 -23.35 0.49 -14.79
N ALA A 306 -23.90 1.64 -14.38
CA ALA A 306 -24.58 2.55 -15.29
C ALA A 306 -23.63 3.06 -16.39
N ALA A 307 -22.41 3.48 -16.03
CA ALA A 307 -21.38 3.92 -16.97
C ALA A 307 -20.93 2.79 -17.92
N ALA A 308 -20.68 1.59 -17.40
CA ALA A 308 -20.32 0.46 -18.24
C ALA A 308 -21.45 0.03 -19.19
N LYS A 309 -22.70 0.04 -18.71
CA LYS A 309 -23.88 -0.29 -19.52
C LYS A 309 -24.13 0.75 -20.61
N SER A 310 -23.91 2.05 -20.37
CA SER A 310 -24.06 3.08 -21.41
C SER A 310 -23.06 2.89 -22.56
N HIS A 311 -21.92 2.28 -22.29
CA HIS A 311 -20.90 1.93 -23.29
C HIS A 311 -21.03 0.50 -23.84
N GLY A 312 -22.09 -0.24 -23.48
CA GLY A 312 -22.30 -1.62 -23.91
C GLY A 312 -21.26 -2.61 -23.36
N GLN A 313 -20.57 -2.26 -22.29
CA GLN A 313 -19.52 -3.09 -21.68
C GLN A 313 -20.07 -4.05 -20.63
N THR A 314 -19.36 -5.16 -20.43
CA THR A 314 -19.70 -6.17 -19.40
C THR A 314 -19.22 -5.70 -18.03
N ILE A 315 -19.98 -6.01 -16.98
CA ILE A 315 -19.63 -5.72 -15.58
C ILE A 315 -19.52 -7.02 -14.79
N PHE A 316 -18.44 -7.15 -14.02
CA PHE A 316 -18.25 -8.20 -13.04
C PHE A 316 -18.39 -7.65 -11.62
N GLN A 317 -19.32 -8.22 -10.86
CA GLN A 317 -19.45 -7.91 -9.44
C GLN A 317 -18.74 -9.00 -8.62
N THR A 318 -17.83 -8.57 -7.75
CA THR A 318 -17.08 -9.47 -6.87
C THR A 318 -17.46 -9.24 -5.40
N PRO A 319 -17.40 -10.27 -4.53
CA PRO A 319 -17.52 -10.04 -3.09
C PRO A 319 -16.47 -9.04 -2.60
N VAL A 320 -16.80 -8.25 -1.57
CA VAL A 320 -15.75 -7.56 -0.81
C VAL A 320 -14.89 -8.64 -0.15
N ARG A 321 -13.56 -8.59 -0.30
CA ARG A 321 -12.68 -9.49 0.47
C ARG A 321 -12.97 -9.27 1.96
N LYS A 322 -13.68 -10.21 2.59
CA LYS A 322 -14.19 -10.08 3.96
C LYS A 322 -13.04 -9.86 4.94
N ARG A 323 -13.10 -8.76 5.70
CA ARG A 323 -12.34 -8.58 6.95
C ARG A 323 -12.86 -9.64 7.92
N ARG A 324 -12.03 -10.56 8.40
CA ARG A 324 -12.44 -11.41 9.54
C ARG A 324 -12.60 -10.49 10.75
N PRO A 325 -13.71 -10.57 11.52
CA PRO A 325 -13.86 -9.76 12.72
C PRO A 325 -12.72 -10.08 13.68
N HIS A 326 -12.06 -9.04 14.21
CA HIS A 326 -11.25 -9.20 15.42
C HIS A 326 -12.20 -9.68 16.52
N HIS A 327 -11.84 -10.76 17.21
CA HIS A 327 -12.45 -11.05 18.50
C HIS A 327 -12.06 -9.90 19.44
N SER A 328 -12.99 -8.96 19.65
CA SER A 328 -12.96 -8.06 20.78
C SER A 328 -12.87 -8.93 22.03
N ARG A 329 -11.77 -8.79 22.79
CA ARG A 329 -11.72 -9.34 24.15
C ARG A 329 -12.92 -8.78 24.92
N PRO A 330 -13.72 -9.61 25.59
CA PRO A 330 -14.76 -9.09 26.47
C PRO A 330 -14.06 -8.26 27.55
N HIS A 331 -14.53 -7.02 27.72
CA HIS A 331 -14.23 -6.26 28.91
C HIS A 331 -14.74 -7.06 30.10
N SER A 332 -13.81 -7.52 30.93
CA SER A 332 -14.05 -7.95 32.30
C SER A 332 -13.49 -6.90 33.24
#